data_AF-A0A535TQE2-F1
#
_entry.id   AF-A0A535TQE2-F1
#
_cell.length_a   1.000
_cell.length_b   1.000
_cell.length_c   1.000
_cell.angle_alpha   90.00
_cell.angle_beta   90.00
_cell.angle_gamma   90.00
#
_symmetry.space_group_name_H-M   'P 1'
#
loop_
_entity.id
_entity.type
_entity.pdbx_description
1 polymer ?
#
loop_
_entity_poly.entity_id
_entity_poly.type
_entity_poly.pdbx_seq_one_letter_code
_entity_poly.pdbx_strand_id
1 'polypeptide(L)'
;MAVSSPAARVLLIADDPKAREIYSRVLEFVGYEVRRAANFLDVLGTMSDPDIIVLCDLATLAYPGQSAHVVRIPGGTPPDVLVTQVYRRLAPRPGL
;
A
#
# COMPACT_ATOMS: atom_id res chain seq x y z
N MET A 1 15.93 11.38 -20.05
CA MET A 1 15.46 11.53 -18.66
C MET A 1 13.96 11.27 -18.66
N ALA A 2 13.50 10.08 -18.25
CA ALA A 2 12.08 9.76 -18.18
C ALA A 2 11.60 9.98 -16.75
N VAL A 3 10.93 11.10 -16.50
CA VAL A 3 10.16 11.35 -15.29
C VAL A 3 8.75 10.84 -15.55
N SER A 4 8.48 9.57 -15.26
CA SER A 4 7.19 8.96 -15.57
C SER A 4 6.45 8.53 -14.31
N SER A 5 5.42 9.33 -14.04
CA SER A 5 4.29 9.16 -13.12
C SER A 5 4.48 9.69 -11.68
N PRO A 6 3.47 10.43 -11.15
CA PRO A 6 3.45 10.80 -9.74
C PRO A 6 3.54 9.51 -8.93
N ALA A 7 4.46 9.50 -7.96
CA ALA A 7 4.66 8.39 -7.04
C ALA A 7 3.30 8.00 -6.44
N ALA A 8 2.74 6.87 -6.86
CA ALA A 8 1.42 6.44 -6.40
C ALA A 8 1.41 6.37 -4.87
N ARG A 9 0.32 6.80 -4.26
CA ARG A 9 0.20 6.90 -2.80
C ARG A 9 -0.21 5.55 -2.24
N VAL A 10 0.68 4.94 -1.48
CA VAL A 10 0.49 3.62 -0.87
C VAL A 10 0.24 3.79 0.61
N LEU A 11 -0.92 3.36 1.10
CA LEU A 11 -1.15 3.21 2.53
C LEU A 11 -0.82 1.78 2.96
N LEU A 12 0.21 1.64 3.78
CA LEU A 12 0.57 0.38 4.41
C LEU A 12 -0.04 0.32 5.82
N ILE A 13 -0.98 -0.61 6.02
CA ILE A 13 -1.54 -0.94 7.33
C ILE A 13 -0.96 -2.28 7.77
N ALA A 14 -0.12 -2.27 8.79
CA ALA A 14 0.47 -3.47 9.36
C ALA A 14 0.50 -3.35 10.88
N ASP A 15 -0.16 -4.29 11.56
CA ASP A 15 -0.15 -4.35 13.02
C ASP A 15 1.27 -4.58 13.55
N ASP A 16 2.00 -5.51 12.94
CA ASP A 16 3.39 -5.80 13.29
C ASP A 16 4.35 -4.65 12.90
N PRO A 17 5.07 -4.04 13.85
CA PRO A 17 5.93 -2.89 13.59
C PRO A 17 7.16 -3.24 12.73
N LYS A 18 7.65 -4.47 12.79
CA LYS A 18 8.82 -4.93 12.03
C LYS A 18 8.46 -5.09 10.55
N ALA A 19 7.34 -5.76 10.27
CA ALA A 19 6.78 -5.87 8.93
C ALA A 19 6.46 -4.49 8.35
N ARG A 20 5.87 -3.60 9.15
CA ARG A 20 5.56 -2.22 8.75
C ARG A 20 6.80 -1.47 8.26
N GLU A 21 7.90 -1.55 9.00
CA GLU A 21 9.15 -0.88 8.63
C GLU A 21 9.82 -1.49 7.39
N ILE A 22 9.84 -2.83 7.30
CA ILE A 22 10.42 -3.53 6.14
C ILE A 22 9.66 -3.18 4.87
N TYR A 23 8.34 -3.31 4.88
CA TYR A 23 7.53 -3.04 3.71
C TYR A 23 7.48 -1.57 3.35
N SER A 24 7.47 -0.65 4.32
CA SER A 24 7.53 0.78 4.01
C SER A 24 8.84 1.14 3.31
N ARG A 25 9.99 0.69 3.86
CA ARG A 25 11.30 0.96 3.25
C ARG A 25 11.38 0.45 1.82
N VAL A 26 10.88 -0.75 1.55
CA VAL A 26 10.93 -1.34 0.21
C VAL A 26 10.05 -0.56 -0.76
N LEU A 27 8.83 -0.19 -0.37
CA LEU A 27 7.93 0.60 -1.21
C LEU A 27 8.47 2.02 -1.46
N GLU A 28 9.04 2.67 -0.44
CA GLU A 28 9.70 3.98 -0.58
C GLU A 28 10.94 3.88 -1.46
N PHE A 29 11.71 2.78 -1.35
CA PHE A 29 12.87 2.51 -2.20
C PHE A 29 12.50 2.35 -3.67
N VAL A 30 11.33 1.79 -3.97
CA VAL A 30 10.80 1.71 -5.34
C VAL A 30 10.33 3.09 -5.85
N GLY A 31 10.15 4.07 -4.96
CA GLY A 31 9.77 5.44 -5.29
C GLY A 31 8.29 5.74 -5.09
N TYR A 32 7.57 4.96 -4.28
CA TYR A 32 6.18 5.26 -3.91
C TYR A 32 6.10 6.18 -2.69
N GLU A 33 5.02 6.97 -2.59
CA GLU A 33 4.71 7.73 -1.38
C GLU A 33 4.02 6.81 -0.37
N VAL A 34 4.75 6.33 0.63
CA VAL A 34 4.23 5.34 1.58
C VAL A 34 3.79 6.00 2.87
N ARG A 35 2.51 5.87 3.18
CA ARG A 35 1.98 6.21 4.50
C ARG A 35 1.86 4.94 5.32
N ARG A 36 2.50 4.90 6.48
CA ARG A 36 2.48 3.75 7.39
C ARG A 36 1.48 3.97 8.53
N ALA A 37 0.68 2.95 8.83
CA ALA A 37 -0.29 2.95 9.90
C ALA A 37 -0.31 1.58 10.61
N ALA A 38 -0.59 1.57 11.91
CA ALA A 38 -0.84 0.31 12.63
C ALA A 38 -2.23 -0.24 12.29
N ASN A 39 -3.18 0.66 12.04
CA ASN A 39 -4.59 0.39 11.91
C ASN A 39 -5.27 1.52 11.12
N PHE A 40 -6.39 1.20 10.47
CA PHE A 40 -7.11 2.15 9.62
C PHE A 40 -7.63 3.37 10.38
N LEU A 41 -7.95 3.21 11.67
CA LEU A 41 -8.41 4.29 12.54
C LEU A 41 -7.37 5.42 12.69
N ASP A 42 -6.07 5.09 12.63
CA ASP A 42 -4.98 6.06 12.76
C ASP A 42 -4.92 7.05 11.58
N VAL A 43 -5.46 6.63 10.42
CA VAL A 43 -5.44 7.41 9.18
C VAL A 43 -6.82 7.91 8.77
N LEU A 44 -7.88 7.55 9.49
CA LEU A 44 -9.28 7.78 9.12
C LEU A 44 -9.69 9.26 9.01
N GLY A 45 -8.86 10.20 9.46
CA GLY A 45 -9.10 11.65 9.36
C GLY A 45 -7.97 12.47 8.73
N THR A 46 -6.81 11.87 8.48
CA THR A 46 -5.61 12.52 7.92
C THR A 46 -5.28 12.04 6.51
N MET A 47 -6.08 11.11 6.00
CA MET A 47 -5.86 10.50 4.71
C MET A 47 -6.42 11.36 3.56
N SER A 48 -5.53 11.85 2.70
CA SER A 48 -5.86 12.18 1.31
C SER A 48 -5.83 10.90 0.48
N ASP A 49 -6.84 10.75 -0.37
CA ASP A 49 -7.10 9.66 -1.33
C ASP A 49 -5.85 8.82 -1.68
N PRO A 50 -5.69 7.60 -1.13
CA PRO A 50 -4.64 6.68 -1.54
C PRO A 50 -5.01 6.03 -2.88
N ASP A 51 -4.04 5.83 -3.75
CA ASP A 51 -4.24 4.98 -4.94
C ASP A 51 -4.42 3.50 -4.53
N ILE A 52 -3.67 3.08 -3.51
CA ILE A 52 -3.64 1.69 -3.06
C ILE A 52 -3.41 1.56 -1.55
N ILE A 53 -4.01 0.52 -0.98
CA ILE A 53 -3.96 0.21 0.45
C ILE A 53 -3.51 -1.24 0.59
N VAL A 54 -2.39 -1.40 1.28
CA VAL A 54 -1.78 -2.69 1.58
C VAL A 54 -2.10 -3.04 3.02
N LEU A 55 -2.92 -4.07 3.21
CA LEU A 55 -3.30 -4.62 4.50
C LEU A 55 -2.44 -5.84 4.79
N CYS A 56 -1.67 -5.79 5.87
CA CYS A 56 -0.91 -6.94 6.31
C CYS A 56 -1.68 -7.77 7.33
N ASP A 57 -1.63 -9.09 7.16
CA ASP A 57 -2.13 -10.07 8.11
C ASP A 57 -3.65 -9.90 8.40
N LEU A 58 -4.02 -9.62 9.65
CA LEU A 58 -5.41 -9.44 10.10
C LEU A 58 -5.92 -8.00 10.04
N ALA A 59 -5.17 -7.07 9.45
CA ALA A 59 -5.58 -5.68 9.33
C ALA A 59 -6.97 -5.60 8.65
N THR A 60 -7.97 -5.21 9.44
CA THR A 60 -9.37 -5.18 8.99
C THR A 60 -9.68 -3.78 8.48
N LEU A 61 -9.93 -3.68 7.19
CA LEU A 61 -10.45 -2.47 6.57
C LEU A 61 -11.98 -2.51 6.64
N ALA A 62 -12.56 -1.75 7.57
CA ALA A 62 -13.99 -1.53 7.66
C ALA A 62 -14.30 -0.10 7.20
N TYR A 63 -14.34 0.12 5.89
CA TYR A 63 -14.78 1.39 5.32
C TYR A 63 -15.69 1.16 4.10
N PRO A 64 -17.01 1.29 4.27
CA PRO A 64 -17.94 1.24 3.15
C PRO A 64 -17.79 2.53 2.33
N GLY A 65 -17.19 2.45 1.14
CA GLY A 65 -17.06 3.58 0.21
C GLY A 65 -15.65 3.89 -0.27
N GLN A 66 -14.66 3.06 0.02
CA GLN A 66 -13.29 3.30 -0.44
C GLN A 66 -13.09 2.87 -1.90
N SER A 67 -12.75 3.82 -2.78
CA SER A 67 -12.43 3.58 -4.19
C SER A 67 -10.99 3.08 -4.42
N ALA A 68 -10.13 3.20 -3.41
CA ALA A 68 -8.73 2.80 -3.47
C ALA A 68 -8.57 1.29 -3.65
N HIS A 69 -7.54 0.88 -4.38
CA HIS A 69 -7.24 -0.53 -4.56
C HIS A 69 -6.79 -1.15 -3.23
N VAL A 70 -7.42 -2.24 -2.79
CA VAL A 70 -7.03 -2.93 -1.55
C VAL A 70 -6.29 -4.21 -1.89
N VAL A 71 -5.09 -4.36 -1.34
CA VAL A 71 -4.25 -5.56 -1.43
C VAL A 71 -4.07 -6.13 -0.04
N ARG A 72 -4.38 -7.41 0.12
CA ARG A 72 -4.14 -8.14 1.37
C ARG A 72 -2.89 -8.99 1.23
N ILE A 73 -1.94 -8.79 2.14
CA ILE A 73 -0.67 -9.49 2.18
C ILE A 73 -0.62 -10.29 3.48
N PRO A 74 -0.61 -11.63 3.42
CA PRO A 74 -0.49 -12.44 4.63
C PRO A 74 0.86 -12.19 5.32
N GLY A 75 0.91 -12.31 6.65
CA GLY A 75 2.14 -12.22 7.41
C GLY A 75 3.20 -13.20 6.89
N GLY A 76 4.45 -12.75 6.78
CA GLY A 76 5.56 -13.57 6.25
C GLY A 76 5.70 -13.55 4.73
N THR A 77 4.89 -12.76 4.00
CA THR A 77 5.08 -12.56 2.57
C THR A 77 6.40 -11.82 2.29
N PRO A 78 7.25 -12.29 1.37
CA PRO A 78 8.47 -11.60 1.02
C PRO A 78 8.18 -10.22 0.40
N PRO A 79 9.02 -9.21 0.65
CA PRO A 79 8.79 -7.83 0.22
C PRO A 79 8.70 -7.69 -1.31
N ASP A 80 9.44 -8.48 -2.08
CA ASP A 80 9.37 -8.49 -3.56
C ASP A 80 7.98 -8.86 -4.09
N VAL A 81 7.30 -9.80 -3.42
CA VAL A 81 5.94 -10.20 -3.78
C VAL A 81 4.96 -9.08 -3.47
N LEU A 82 5.15 -8.36 -2.36
CA LEU A 82 4.34 -7.19 -2.03
C LEU A 82 4.49 -6.10 -3.09
N VAL A 83 5.72 -5.76 -3.50
CA VAL A 83 5.96 -4.77 -4.56
C VAL A 83 5.32 -5.21 -5.87
N THR A 84 5.47 -6.49 -6.23
CA THR A 84 4.87 -7.05 -7.44
C THR A 84 3.34 -6.95 -7.42
N GLN A 85 2.70 -7.22 -6.27
CA GLN A 85 1.25 -7.09 -6.11
C GLN A 85 0.79 -5.64 -6.21
N VAL A 86 1.50 -4.72 -5.55
CA VAL A 86 1.24 -3.28 -5.62
C VAL A 86 1.37 -2.77 -7.05
N TYR A 87 2.48 -3.10 -7.71
CA TYR A 87 2.74 -2.74 -9.10
C TYR A 87 1.67 -3.31 -10.03
N ARG A 88 1.30 -4.59 -9.89
CA ARG A 88 0.25 -5.22 -10.72
C ARG A 88 -1.11 -4.54 -10.55
N ARG A 89 -1.42 -4.01 -9.36
CA ARG A 89 -2.70 -3.35 -9.08
C ARG A 89 -2.73 -1.90 -9.56
N LEU A 90 -1.61 -1.21 -9.46
CA LEU A 90 -1.43 0.17 -9.93
C LEU A 90 -1.15 0.26 -11.43
N ALA A 91 -0.59 -0.79 -12.03
CA ALA A 91 -0.31 -0.83 -13.46
C ALA A 91 -1.63 -0.61 -14.21
N PRO A 92 -1.72 0.43 -15.07
CA PRO A 92 -2.87 0.61 -15.90
C PRO A 92 -3.04 -0.67 -16.72
N ARG A 93 -4.26 -1.24 -16.74
CA ARG A 93 -4.58 -2.31 -17.68
C ARG A 93 -4.16 -1.78 -19.06
N PRO A 94 -3.23 -2.42 -19.78
CA PRO A 94 -2.98 -2.03 -21.17
C PRO A 94 -4.34 -2.09 -21.87
N GLY A 95 -4.75 -0.94 -22.40
CA GLY A 95 -6.11 -0.67 -22.85
C GLY A 95 -6.62 -1.78 -23.77
N LEU A 96 -7.87 -2.17 -23.53
CA LEU A 96 -8.70 -2.85 -24.51
C LEU A 96 -9.20 -1.81 -25.52
#